data_AF-A0A370DAD7-F1
#
_entry.id   AF-A0A370DAD7-F1
#
_cell.length_a   1.000
_cell.length_b   1.000
_cell.length_c   1.000
_cell.angle_alpha   90.00
_cell.angle_beta   90.00
_cell.angle_gamma   90.00
#
_symmetry.space_group_name_H-M   'P 1'
#
loop_
_entity.id
_entity.type
_entity.pdbx_description
1 polymer ?
#
loop_
_entity_poly.entity_id
_entity_poly.type
_entity_poly.pdbx_seq_one_letter_code
_entity_poly.pdbx_strand_id
1 'polypeptide(L)'
;MQVTASDKTSGQALASLDIVLPVASEADCQNCHALGEIGADSNRRPDVDFIFPDDINDPNDVLQAAKANILRLHDNKHGTDIDNQRPVLCAGCHYSAALDLAGNGGPVGKQVGHAMMSQVMHGHHGELRDPATDQFIFPENGTLEETCYQCHPGKVTKCLRGAMGGAGITCQNCHGGMLAVGGIHDLPAGGGLDRGNDGTTPRQPWIDEPRCESCYAGDSNDHLGDTIRLSQTWESGDPSATPRRADNKRFAENPAKLYRNSLGHGGVACEGCHGSTHAIWPNAVPGSNDNVAAVQLQGHAGTISECSSCHTTLGLTLDGPHGMHNVNNPAWTEGHESFYAQNPGSCRACHGQNLEGTALSRIAADRDLKTDDNGPIHLVKGTEISCTLCHKKP
;
A
#
# COMPACT_ATOMS: atom_id res chain seq x y z
N MET A 1 0.36 12.44 15.72
CA MET A 1 1.15 11.89 16.85
C MET A 1 2.55 12.45 16.73
N GLN A 2 3.30 12.63 17.83
CA GLN A 2 4.70 13.03 17.75
C GLN A 2 5.59 11.91 18.28
N VAL A 3 6.66 11.59 17.55
CA VAL A 3 7.71 10.68 17.99
C VAL A 3 8.90 11.53 18.42
N THR A 4 9.45 11.24 19.60
CA THR A 4 10.61 11.98 20.15
C THR A 4 11.75 11.02 20.43
N ALA A 5 12.92 11.30 19.86
CA ALA A 5 14.17 10.66 20.24
C ALA A 5 14.75 11.40 21.44
N SER A 6 15.10 10.67 22.50
CA SER A 6 15.66 11.25 23.72
C SER A 6 16.99 10.59 24.08
N ASP A 7 17.92 11.37 24.63
CA ASP A 7 19.16 10.86 25.18
C ASP A 7 18.86 9.88 26.33
N LYS A 8 19.47 8.71 26.29
CA LYS A 8 19.15 7.62 27.21
C LYS A 8 19.52 7.94 28.65
N THR A 9 20.56 8.73 28.87
CA THR A 9 21.10 9.01 30.21
C THR A 9 20.44 10.22 30.86
N SER A 10 20.31 11.32 30.11
CA SER A 10 19.76 12.58 30.60
C SER A 10 18.24 12.72 30.41
N GLY A 11 17.64 11.92 29.52
CA GLY A 11 16.24 12.07 29.12
C GLY A 11 15.97 13.31 28.26
N GLN A 12 17.02 14.04 27.85
CA GLN A 12 16.87 15.23 27.02
C GLN A 12 16.35 14.84 25.63
N ALA A 13 15.30 15.51 25.15
CA ALA A 13 14.85 15.37 23.77
C ALA A 13 15.94 15.84 22.79
N LEU A 14 16.31 14.97 21.85
CA LEU A 14 17.32 15.21 20.83
C LEU A 14 16.70 15.62 19.50
N ALA A 15 15.57 15.00 19.14
CA ALA A 15 14.82 15.29 17.92
C ALA A 15 13.36 14.85 18.08
N SER A 16 12.48 15.42 17.28
CA SER A 16 11.08 15.01 17.21
C SER A 16 10.56 15.08 15.77
N LEU A 17 9.59 14.23 15.46
CA LEU A 17 8.90 14.21 14.17
C LEU A 17 7.41 14.02 14.40
N ASP A 18 6.59 14.83 13.74
CA ASP A 18 5.15 14.62 13.71
C ASP A 18 4.78 13.61 12.64
N ILE A 19 4.02 12.60 13.03
CA ILE A 19 3.62 11.48 12.19
C ILE A 19 2.10 11.27 12.21
N VAL A 20 1.62 10.65 11.15
CA VAL A 20 0.27 10.06 11.07
C VAL A 20 0.39 8.57 11.35
N LEU A 21 -0.45 8.07 12.25
CA LEU A 21 -0.54 6.62 12.47
C LEU A 21 -1.44 5.99 11.41
N PRO A 22 -1.02 4.91 10.75
CA PRO A 22 -1.83 4.21 9.76
C PRO A 22 -2.81 3.24 10.42
N VAL A 23 -3.57 3.71 11.42
CA VAL A 23 -4.50 2.85 12.16
C VAL A 23 -5.91 3.30 11.84
N ALA A 24 -6.63 2.46 11.09
CA ALA A 24 -8.07 2.53 10.99
C ALA A 24 -8.63 1.13 11.25
N SER A 25 -9.28 0.96 12.41
CA SER A 25 -10.12 -0.21 12.72
C SER A 25 -11.55 -0.03 12.20
N GLU A 26 -11.75 0.94 11.31
CA GLU A 26 -13.06 1.29 10.74
C GLU A 26 -13.46 0.18 9.77
N ALA A 27 -14.39 -0.66 10.20
CA ALA A 27 -15.16 -1.52 9.34
C ALA A 27 -16.63 -1.11 9.47
N ASP A 28 -17.25 -0.72 8.36
CA ASP A 28 -18.66 -0.34 8.32
C ASP A 28 -19.47 -1.42 7.60
N CYS A 29 -20.51 -1.91 8.27
CA CYS A 29 -21.40 -2.94 7.72
C CYS A 29 -22.85 -2.46 7.65
N GLN A 30 -23.12 -1.22 8.10
CA GLN A 30 -24.47 -0.72 8.30
C GLN A 30 -25.25 -0.61 7.00
N ASN A 31 -24.58 -0.24 5.91
CA ASN A 31 -25.18 -0.08 4.58
C ASN A 31 -25.91 -1.34 4.08
N CYS A 32 -25.55 -2.53 4.59
CA CYS A 32 -26.12 -3.80 4.15
C CYS A 32 -26.77 -4.58 5.28
N HIS A 33 -26.27 -4.47 6.51
CA HIS A 33 -26.72 -5.29 7.64
C HIS A 33 -27.57 -4.51 8.66
N ALA A 34 -27.82 -3.22 8.46
CA ALA A 34 -28.90 -2.54 9.15
C ALA A 34 -30.24 -3.14 8.70
N LEU A 35 -31.22 -3.17 9.62
CA LEU A 35 -32.51 -3.75 9.31
C LEU A 35 -33.18 -3.08 8.10
N GLY A 36 -33.73 -3.89 7.20
CA GLY A 36 -34.38 -3.44 5.97
C GLY A 36 -33.43 -3.32 4.79
N GLU A 37 -32.12 -3.36 5.03
CA GLU A 37 -31.11 -3.44 3.99
C GLU A 37 -30.92 -4.87 3.50
N ILE A 38 -30.23 -5.02 2.36
CA ILE A 38 -30.13 -6.28 1.60
C ILE A 38 -29.66 -7.49 2.43
N GLY A 39 -28.80 -7.27 3.42
CA GLY A 39 -28.26 -8.28 4.32
C GLY A 39 -29.09 -8.52 5.58
N ALA A 40 -30.04 -7.66 5.91
CA ALA A 40 -30.93 -7.80 7.07
C ALA A 40 -32.39 -7.46 6.72
N ASP A 41 -32.88 -8.04 5.62
CA ASP A 41 -34.26 -7.91 5.16
C ASP A 41 -35.13 -9.07 5.70
N SER A 42 -36.01 -8.76 6.66
CA SER A 42 -36.94 -9.74 7.26
C SER A 42 -37.90 -10.38 6.25
N ASN A 43 -38.16 -9.74 5.11
CA ASN A 43 -38.99 -10.35 4.05
C ASN A 43 -38.24 -11.43 3.29
N ARG A 44 -36.92 -11.26 3.13
CA ARG A 44 -36.06 -12.25 2.47
C ARG A 44 -35.63 -13.35 3.43
N ARG A 45 -35.45 -13.03 4.71
CA ARG A 45 -34.96 -13.93 5.77
C ARG A 45 -35.88 -13.91 7.00
N PRO A 46 -37.13 -14.40 6.88
CA PRO A 46 -38.08 -14.44 8.00
C PRO A 46 -37.67 -15.44 9.09
N ASP A 47 -36.70 -16.30 8.80
CA ASP A 47 -36.09 -17.28 9.69
C ASP A 47 -35.01 -16.67 10.62
N VAL A 48 -34.70 -15.39 10.45
CA VAL A 48 -33.74 -14.65 11.27
C VAL A 48 -34.48 -13.53 11.98
N ASP A 49 -34.47 -13.56 13.30
CA ASP A 49 -34.93 -12.44 14.12
C ASP A 49 -33.88 -11.33 14.03
N PHE A 50 -34.12 -10.23 13.32
CA PHE A 50 -33.14 -9.13 13.23
C PHE A 50 -33.37 -8.08 14.31
N ILE A 51 -32.28 -7.50 14.81
CA ILE A 51 -32.28 -6.43 15.81
C ILE A 51 -32.45 -5.07 15.13
N PHE A 52 -33.31 -4.24 15.72
CA PHE A 52 -33.46 -2.82 15.42
C PHE A 52 -32.45 -2.00 16.24
N PRO A 53 -31.91 -0.89 15.70
CA PRO A 53 -31.18 0.07 16.53
C PRO A 53 -32.10 0.71 17.57
N ASP A 54 -31.55 1.06 18.74
CA ASP A 54 -32.27 1.77 19.79
C ASP A 54 -32.63 3.21 19.33
N ASP A 55 -31.67 3.92 18.72
CA ASP A 55 -31.92 5.15 17.93
C ASP A 55 -31.46 5.00 16.48
N ILE A 56 -32.39 5.09 15.53
CA ILE A 56 -32.08 5.05 14.09
C ILE A 56 -31.28 6.26 13.60
N ASN A 57 -31.24 7.35 14.37
CA ASN A 57 -30.49 8.56 14.05
C ASN A 57 -29.09 8.58 14.67
N ASP A 58 -28.74 7.62 15.54
CA ASP A 58 -27.38 7.44 16.05
C ASP A 58 -26.63 6.41 15.19
N PRO A 59 -25.61 6.81 14.41
CA PRO A 59 -24.81 5.88 13.61
C PRO A 59 -24.13 4.78 14.42
N ASN A 60 -23.87 4.99 15.72
CA ASN A 60 -23.31 3.94 16.56
C ASN A 60 -24.34 2.88 16.90
N ASP A 61 -25.59 3.25 17.20
CA ASP A 61 -26.67 2.30 17.48
C ASP A 61 -26.97 1.46 16.24
N VAL A 62 -27.03 2.10 15.06
CA VAL A 62 -27.14 1.41 13.77
C VAL A 62 -25.97 0.45 13.56
N LEU A 63 -24.74 0.84 13.91
CA LEU A 63 -23.57 -0.05 13.84
C LEU A 63 -23.71 -1.28 14.73
N GLN A 64 -24.15 -1.11 15.97
CA GLN A 64 -24.27 -2.21 16.93
C GLN A 64 -25.38 -3.17 16.51
N ALA A 65 -26.52 -2.66 16.02
CA ALA A 65 -27.59 -3.48 15.48
C ALA A 65 -27.11 -4.27 14.25
N ALA A 66 -26.40 -3.62 13.31
CA ALA A 66 -25.83 -4.29 12.14
C ALA A 66 -24.84 -5.41 12.52
N LYS A 67 -23.96 -5.17 13.50
CA LYS A 67 -23.03 -6.19 14.02
C LYS A 67 -23.77 -7.38 14.64
N ALA A 68 -24.82 -7.14 15.42
CA ALA A 68 -25.65 -8.19 15.96
C ALA A 68 -26.37 -9.00 14.87
N ASN A 69 -26.91 -8.34 13.86
CA ASN A 69 -27.57 -8.99 12.72
C ASN A 69 -26.61 -9.92 11.96
N ILE A 70 -25.34 -9.55 11.84
CA ILE A 70 -24.30 -10.42 11.26
C ILE A 70 -24.12 -11.70 12.08
N LEU A 71 -24.07 -11.61 13.41
CA LEU A 71 -23.96 -12.79 14.27
C LEU A 71 -25.18 -13.70 14.15
N ARG A 72 -26.38 -13.14 14.08
CA ARG A 72 -27.63 -13.92 13.89
C ARG A 72 -27.70 -14.60 12.52
N LEU A 73 -27.24 -13.92 11.46
CA LEU A 73 -27.09 -14.54 10.14
C LEU A 73 -26.10 -15.70 10.18
N HIS A 74 -24.98 -15.54 10.89
CA HIS A 74 -23.99 -16.59 11.06
C HIS A 74 -24.58 -17.79 11.81
N ASP A 75 -25.24 -17.56 12.94
CA ASP A 75 -25.90 -18.59 13.74
C ASP A 75 -26.94 -19.37 12.94
N ASN A 76 -27.80 -18.66 12.23
CA ASN A 76 -28.79 -19.29 11.37
C ASN A 76 -28.15 -20.12 10.24
N LYS A 77 -27.13 -19.59 9.56
CA LYS A 77 -26.48 -20.27 8.43
C LYS A 77 -25.67 -21.50 8.84
N HIS A 78 -25.04 -21.45 10.01
CA HIS A 78 -24.08 -22.46 10.45
C HIS A 78 -24.56 -23.31 11.64
N GLY A 79 -25.76 -23.04 12.17
CA GLY A 79 -26.29 -23.71 13.35
C GLY A 79 -25.47 -23.43 14.61
N THR A 80 -24.87 -22.24 14.71
CA THR A 80 -24.10 -21.80 15.86
C THR A 80 -24.95 -20.99 16.85
N ASP A 81 -24.36 -20.59 17.98
CA ASP A 81 -24.98 -19.72 18.98
C ASP A 81 -23.99 -18.63 19.45
N ILE A 82 -23.28 -18.03 18.49
CA ILE A 82 -22.25 -17.02 18.77
C ILE A 82 -22.87 -15.67 19.15
N ASP A 83 -24.13 -15.42 18.78
CA ASP A 83 -24.84 -14.21 19.18
C ASP A 83 -25.03 -14.13 20.70
N ASN A 84 -25.24 -15.26 21.36
CA ASN A 84 -25.31 -15.36 22.82
C ASN A 84 -23.92 -15.46 23.49
N GLN A 85 -22.83 -15.45 22.71
CA GLN A 85 -21.45 -15.55 23.18
C GLN A 85 -20.64 -14.26 22.93
N ARG A 86 -21.32 -13.12 22.79
CA ARG A 86 -20.69 -11.80 22.63
C ARG A 86 -19.81 -11.45 23.86
N PRO A 87 -18.68 -10.75 23.69
CA PRO A 87 -18.14 -10.26 22.42
C PRO A 87 -17.49 -11.39 21.60
N VAL A 88 -17.72 -11.37 20.28
CA VAL A 88 -17.18 -12.36 19.36
C VAL A 88 -16.00 -11.77 18.60
N LEU A 89 -14.85 -12.45 18.69
CA LEU A 89 -13.75 -12.24 17.75
C LEU A 89 -13.84 -13.33 16.69
N CYS A 90 -14.32 -13.01 15.50
CA CYS A 90 -14.46 -14.01 14.43
C CYS A 90 -13.10 -14.64 14.05
N ALA A 91 -11.98 -13.92 14.26
CA ALA A 91 -10.64 -14.48 14.07
C ALA A 91 -10.26 -15.57 15.09
N GLY A 92 -11.04 -15.76 16.16
CA GLY A 92 -10.90 -16.88 17.09
C GLY A 92 -11.26 -18.23 16.47
N CYS A 93 -12.06 -18.24 15.40
CA CYS A 93 -12.37 -19.45 14.60
C CYS A 93 -11.86 -19.32 13.16
N HIS A 94 -11.86 -18.13 12.57
CA HIS A 94 -11.40 -17.90 11.19
C HIS A 94 -10.01 -17.26 11.18
N TYR A 95 -8.95 -18.05 11.05
CA TYR A 95 -7.57 -17.57 11.14
C TYR A 95 -7.30 -16.33 10.26
N SER A 96 -6.53 -15.38 10.80
CA SER A 96 -6.05 -14.18 10.11
C SER A 96 -4.61 -13.93 10.52
N ALA A 97 -3.67 -14.01 9.58
CA ALA A 97 -2.24 -13.84 9.88
C ALA A 97 -1.91 -12.46 10.48
N ALA A 98 -2.69 -11.41 10.18
CA ALA A 98 -2.54 -10.10 10.80
C ALA A 98 -2.76 -10.09 12.33
N LEU A 99 -3.45 -11.10 12.86
CA LEU A 99 -3.72 -11.24 14.30
C LEU A 99 -2.92 -12.39 14.94
N ASP A 100 -2.03 -13.06 14.19
CA ASP A 100 -1.12 -14.09 14.72
C ASP A 100 0.11 -13.45 15.39
N LEU A 101 -0.15 -12.72 16.47
CA LEU A 101 0.89 -11.99 17.20
C LEU A 101 1.93 -12.91 17.86
N ALA A 102 1.58 -14.19 18.06
CA ALA A 102 2.47 -15.21 18.61
C ALA A 102 3.38 -15.85 17.54
N GLY A 103 3.12 -15.61 16.25
CA GLY A 103 3.93 -16.13 15.15
C GLY A 103 3.83 -17.65 15.01
N ASN A 104 2.64 -18.23 15.21
CA ASN A 104 2.41 -19.66 15.04
C ASN A 104 2.54 -20.10 13.57
N GLY A 105 2.37 -19.16 12.63
CA GLY A 105 2.49 -19.41 11.19
C GLY A 105 1.28 -20.10 10.58
N GLY A 106 0.14 -20.15 11.29
CA GLY A 106 -1.08 -20.77 10.79
C GLY A 106 -2.18 -20.94 11.83
N PRO A 107 -3.33 -21.54 11.44
CA PRO A 107 -4.45 -21.80 12.32
C PRO A 107 -4.08 -22.69 13.52
N VAL A 108 -4.53 -22.31 14.71
CA VAL A 108 -4.36 -23.08 15.95
C VAL A 108 -5.69 -23.27 16.69
N GLY A 109 -5.79 -24.32 17.49
CA GLY A 109 -6.96 -24.58 18.34
C GLY A 109 -8.26 -24.63 17.54
N LYS A 110 -9.23 -23.78 17.91
CA LYS A 110 -10.54 -23.67 17.24
C LYS A 110 -10.48 -23.18 15.80
N GLN A 111 -9.33 -22.67 15.34
CA GLN A 111 -9.19 -22.21 13.96
C GLN A 111 -8.91 -23.36 12.98
N VAL A 112 -8.40 -24.49 13.46
CA VAL A 112 -8.04 -25.64 12.63
C VAL A 112 -9.31 -26.22 11.99
N GLY A 113 -9.29 -26.40 10.68
CA GLY A 113 -10.42 -26.92 9.90
C GLY A 113 -11.45 -25.89 9.47
N HIS A 114 -11.31 -24.62 9.89
CA HIS A 114 -12.13 -23.51 9.41
C HIS A 114 -11.41 -22.74 8.29
N ALA A 115 -12.19 -22.19 7.36
CA ALA A 115 -11.68 -21.26 6.34
C ALA A 115 -11.12 -19.98 7.00
N MET A 116 -10.15 -19.35 6.35
CA MET A 116 -9.53 -18.12 6.85
C MET A 116 -10.51 -16.94 6.86
N MET A 117 -10.24 -15.93 7.68
CA MET A 117 -11.10 -14.73 7.78
C MET A 117 -11.36 -14.08 6.41
N SER A 118 -10.31 -13.93 5.60
CA SER A 118 -10.44 -13.31 4.28
C SER A 118 -11.35 -14.12 3.35
N GLN A 119 -11.29 -15.46 3.42
CA GLN A 119 -12.11 -16.35 2.60
C GLN A 119 -13.58 -16.21 2.96
N VAL A 120 -13.92 -16.24 4.26
CA VAL A 120 -15.31 -16.17 4.70
C VAL A 120 -15.92 -14.78 4.53
N MET A 121 -15.10 -13.72 4.57
CA MET A 121 -15.56 -12.36 4.30
C MET A 121 -15.58 -12.07 2.81
N HIS A 122 -14.43 -12.01 2.14
CA HIS A 122 -14.37 -11.54 0.76
C HIS A 122 -14.88 -12.58 -0.23
N GLY A 123 -14.60 -13.87 -0.03
CA GLY A 123 -15.11 -14.95 -0.88
C GLY A 123 -16.64 -14.98 -0.86
N HIS A 124 -17.25 -14.92 0.33
CA HIS A 124 -18.71 -14.89 0.43
C HIS A 124 -19.32 -13.65 -0.24
N HIS A 125 -18.83 -12.45 0.06
CA HIS A 125 -19.40 -11.22 -0.49
C HIS A 125 -19.13 -11.07 -1.99
N GLY A 126 -18.01 -11.59 -2.51
CA GLY A 126 -17.66 -11.53 -3.92
C GLY A 126 -18.55 -12.37 -4.83
N GLU A 127 -19.25 -13.36 -4.28
CA GLU A 127 -20.22 -14.19 -5.03
C GLU A 127 -21.64 -13.63 -5.02
N LEU A 128 -21.93 -12.65 -4.15
CA LEU A 128 -23.29 -12.15 -3.97
C LEU A 128 -23.75 -11.34 -5.19
N ARG A 129 -25.00 -11.60 -5.59
CA ARG A 129 -25.70 -10.89 -6.66
C ARG A 129 -26.97 -10.26 -6.13
N ASP A 130 -27.30 -9.09 -6.66
CA ASP A 130 -28.60 -8.47 -6.44
C ASP A 130 -29.69 -9.31 -7.14
N PRO A 131 -30.68 -9.86 -6.40
CA PRO A 131 -31.73 -10.67 -6.99
C PRO A 131 -32.60 -9.95 -8.04
N ALA A 132 -32.67 -8.62 -7.99
CA ALA A 132 -33.49 -7.84 -8.92
C ALA A 132 -32.82 -7.64 -10.28
N THR A 133 -31.49 -7.54 -10.30
CA THR A 133 -30.71 -7.16 -11.49
C THR A 133 -29.77 -8.26 -11.98
N ASP A 134 -29.57 -9.30 -11.15
CA ASP A 134 -28.58 -10.37 -11.32
C ASP A 134 -27.14 -9.87 -11.48
N GLN A 135 -26.86 -8.63 -11.08
CA GLN A 135 -25.51 -8.06 -11.06
C GLN A 135 -24.81 -8.38 -9.74
N PHE A 136 -23.48 -8.49 -9.76
CA PHE A 136 -22.70 -8.61 -8.53
C PHE A 136 -22.92 -7.39 -7.64
N ILE A 137 -23.10 -7.61 -6.34
CA ILE A 137 -23.21 -6.52 -5.36
C ILE A 137 -21.91 -5.70 -5.32
N PHE A 138 -20.76 -6.39 -5.45
CA PHE A 138 -19.44 -5.78 -5.52
C PHE A 138 -18.78 -6.11 -6.87
N PRO A 139 -19.00 -5.30 -7.92
CA PRO A 139 -18.47 -5.58 -9.24
C PRO A 139 -16.95 -5.42 -9.28
N GLU A 140 -16.25 -6.31 -10.00
CA GLU A 140 -14.79 -6.31 -10.09
C GLU A 140 -14.21 -4.99 -10.65
N ASN A 141 -14.92 -4.38 -11.60
CA ASN A 141 -14.56 -3.10 -12.23
C ASN A 141 -15.31 -1.89 -11.63
N GLY A 142 -15.92 -2.06 -10.45
CA GLY A 142 -16.61 -0.97 -9.75
C GLY A 142 -15.66 0.11 -9.22
N THR A 143 -16.21 1.28 -8.94
CA THR A 143 -15.51 2.33 -8.19
C THR A 143 -15.14 1.87 -6.78
N LEU A 144 -14.23 2.57 -6.10
CA LEU A 144 -13.89 2.26 -4.71
C LEU A 144 -15.12 2.36 -3.81
N GLU A 145 -15.95 3.38 -4.05
CA GLU A 145 -17.21 3.64 -3.38
C GLU A 145 -18.22 2.50 -3.57
N GLU A 146 -18.26 1.85 -4.73
CA GLU A 146 -19.15 0.70 -4.98
C GLU A 146 -18.60 -0.61 -4.42
N THR A 147 -17.32 -0.67 -4.03
CA THR A 147 -16.62 -1.92 -3.72
C THR A 147 -15.94 -1.88 -2.35
N CYS A 148 -14.62 -1.72 -2.31
CA CYS A 148 -13.81 -1.89 -1.11
C CYS A 148 -14.21 -0.91 0.02
N TYR A 149 -14.61 0.32 -0.32
CA TYR A 149 -15.00 1.34 0.65
C TYR A 149 -16.39 1.16 1.25
N GLN A 150 -17.14 0.14 0.80
CA GLN A 150 -18.36 -0.27 1.50
C GLN A 150 -18.05 -0.88 2.86
N CYS A 151 -16.88 -1.53 3.01
CA CYS A 151 -16.47 -2.17 4.26
C CYS A 151 -15.20 -1.57 4.86
N HIS A 152 -14.19 -1.26 4.04
CA HIS A 152 -12.92 -0.73 4.51
C HIS A 152 -12.97 0.79 4.78
N PRO A 153 -12.02 1.34 5.56
CA PRO A 153 -11.99 2.77 5.91
C PRO A 153 -11.96 3.68 4.68
N GLY A 154 -13.13 4.05 4.18
CA GLY A 154 -13.29 4.58 2.82
C GLY A 154 -14.23 5.77 2.73
N LYS A 155 -15.34 5.73 3.46
CA LYS A 155 -16.31 6.83 3.52
C LYS A 155 -15.70 8.12 4.11
N VAL A 156 -14.92 7.97 5.18
CA VAL A 156 -14.31 9.10 5.89
C VAL A 156 -12.80 9.07 5.73
N THR A 157 -12.15 8.00 6.18
CA THR A 157 -10.70 7.95 6.33
C THR A 157 -9.95 7.85 4.99
N LYS A 158 -10.58 7.27 3.95
CA LYS A 158 -9.98 6.99 2.63
C LYS A 158 -8.59 6.38 2.75
N CYS A 159 -8.52 5.10 3.12
CA CYS A 159 -7.27 4.43 3.46
C CYS A 159 -6.20 4.57 2.35
N LEU A 160 -6.62 4.52 1.08
CA LEU A 160 -5.78 4.79 -0.10
C LEU A 160 -5.75 6.29 -0.41
N ARG A 161 -4.80 6.99 0.20
CA ARG A 161 -4.68 8.47 0.13
C ARG A 161 -3.28 8.98 -0.19
N GLY A 162 -2.33 8.06 -0.42
CA GLY A 162 -0.98 8.38 -0.83
C GLY A 162 -0.85 8.70 -2.32
N ALA A 163 0.39 8.65 -2.81
CA ALA A 163 0.78 8.95 -4.17
C ALA A 163 0.05 8.09 -5.21
N MET A 164 -0.20 6.81 -4.88
CA MET A 164 -0.94 5.89 -5.76
C MET A 164 -2.40 6.31 -5.92
N GLY A 165 -3.09 6.64 -4.81
CA GLY A 165 -4.46 7.16 -4.87
C GLY A 165 -4.55 8.48 -5.61
N GLY A 166 -3.57 9.38 -5.40
CA GLY A 166 -3.43 10.62 -6.16
C GLY A 166 -3.19 10.44 -7.66
N ALA A 167 -2.64 9.29 -8.07
CA ALA A 167 -2.43 8.91 -9.46
C ALA A 167 -3.62 8.14 -10.07
N GLY A 168 -4.72 7.97 -9.34
CA GLY A 168 -5.91 7.26 -9.81
C GLY A 168 -5.81 5.73 -9.72
N ILE A 169 -4.80 5.19 -9.03
CA ILE A 169 -4.71 3.76 -8.75
C ILE A 169 -5.76 3.41 -7.68
N THR A 170 -6.46 2.30 -7.89
CA THR A 170 -7.48 1.78 -6.96
C THR A 170 -6.99 0.53 -6.24
N CYS A 171 -7.75 0.07 -5.25
CA CYS A 171 -7.48 -1.18 -4.53
C CYS A 171 -7.38 -2.37 -5.48
N GLN A 172 -8.24 -2.42 -6.50
CA GLN A 172 -8.33 -3.53 -7.46
C GLN A 172 -7.09 -3.60 -8.37
N ASN A 173 -6.48 -2.46 -8.69
CA ASN A 173 -5.22 -2.45 -9.43
C ASN A 173 -4.09 -3.16 -8.67
N CYS A 174 -4.15 -3.21 -7.33
CA CYS A 174 -3.14 -3.85 -6.50
C CYS A 174 -3.56 -5.26 -6.04
N HIS A 175 -4.80 -5.41 -5.59
CA HIS A 175 -5.29 -6.60 -4.89
C HIS A 175 -6.23 -7.48 -5.73
N GLY A 176 -6.77 -6.97 -6.84
CA GLY A 176 -7.87 -7.59 -7.56
C GLY A 176 -9.24 -7.36 -6.91
N GLY A 177 -10.25 -8.09 -7.38
CA GLY A 177 -11.61 -8.06 -6.82
C GLY A 177 -11.75 -8.85 -5.50
N MET A 178 -12.96 -8.86 -4.95
CA MET A 178 -13.29 -9.55 -3.69
C MET A 178 -12.91 -11.04 -3.71
N LEU A 179 -13.11 -11.72 -4.84
CA LEU A 179 -12.77 -13.13 -5.01
C LEU A 179 -11.25 -13.38 -4.99
N ALA A 180 -10.46 -12.49 -5.59
CA ALA A 180 -9.00 -12.55 -5.55
C ALA A 180 -8.47 -12.34 -4.12
N VAL A 181 -8.97 -11.33 -3.41
CA VAL A 181 -8.62 -11.06 -2.00
C VAL A 181 -9.11 -12.16 -1.07
N GLY A 182 -10.25 -12.77 -1.40
CA GLY A 182 -10.80 -13.93 -0.74
C GLY A 182 -9.94 -15.17 -0.89
N GLY A 183 -9.00 -15.22 -1.84
CA GLY A 183 -8.18 -16.41 -2.08
C GLY A 183 -9.05 -17.60 -2.45
N ILE A 184 -10.00 -17.41 -3.36
CA ILE A 184 -10.81 -18.52 -3.91
C ILE A 184 -10.16 -19.17 -5.15
N HIS A 185 -9.10 -18.55 -5.66
CA HIS A 185 -8.30 -19.04 -6.77
C HIS A 185 -6.86 -19.28 -6.32
N ASP A 186 -6.25 -20.33 -6.86
CA ASP A 186 -4.85 -20.65 -6.58
C ASP A 186 -3.92 -19.60 -7.19
N LEU A 187 -2.86 -19.26 -6.46
CA LEU A 187 -1.77 -18.48 -7.05
C LEU A 187 -1.01 -19.36 -8.05
N PRO A 188 -0.69 -18.89 -9.26
CA PRO A 188 0.27 -19.53 -10.15
C PRO A 188 1.62 -19.72 -9.46
N ALA A 189 2.44 -20.65 -9.96
CA ALA A 189 3.78 -20.89 -9.46
C ALA A 189 4.62 -19.59 -9.50
N GLY A 190 5.34 -19.32 -8.41
CA GLY A 190 5.98 -18.04 -8.17
C GLY A 190 5.06 -16.92 -7.68
N GLY A 191 3.77 -17.13 -7.41
CA GLY A 191 2.87 -16.06 -6.95
C GLY A 191 3.06 -15.64 -5.49
N GLY A 192 3.35 -16.60 -4.60
CA GLY A 192 3.36 -16.40 -3.15
C GLY A 192 4.61 -15.68 -2.65
N LEU A 193 4.52 -14.85 -1.62
CA LEU A 193 5.62 -13.99 -1.16
C LEU A 193 6.92 -14.77 -0.90
N ASP A 194 6.82 -15.94 -0.28
CA ASP A 194 7.94 -16.81 0.12
C ASP A 194 8.37 -17.83 -0.96
N ARG A 195 7.63 -17.93 -2.08
CA ARG A 195 7.84 -18.90 -3.18
C ARG A 195 7.71 -20.38 -2.78
N GLY A 196 7.30 -20.67 -1.55
CA GLY A 196 7.29 -22.02 -0.98
C GLY A 196 5.97 -22.75 -1.14
N ASN A 197 4.87 -22.00 -1.32
CA ASN A 197 3.50 -22.51 -1.25
C ASN A 197 2.62 -22.01 -2.40
N ASP A 198 3.15 -21.82 -3.61
CA ASP A 198 2.39 -21.36 -4.77
C ASP A 198 2.19 -22.46 -5.83
N GLY A 199 1.33 -22.20 -6.81
CA GLY A 199 0.98 -23.13 -7.90
C GLY A 199 -0.14 -24.13 -7.60
N THR A 200 -0.42 -24.41 -6.31
CA THR A 200 -1.51 -25.30 -5.88
C THR A 200 -2.20 -24.84 -4.60
N THR A 201 -1.96 -23.59 -4.17
CA THR A 201 -2.62 -23.04 -2.99
C THR A 201 -3.13 -21.63 -3.28
N PRO A 202 -4.23 -21.22 -2.64
CA PRO A 202 -4.73 -19.86 -2.77
C PRO A 202 -3.85 -18.84 -2.08
N ARG A 203 -4.05 -17.56 -2.46
CA ARG A 203 -3.46 -16.40 -1.78
C ARG A 203 -3.60 -16.53 -0.26
N GLN A 204 -2.48 -16.43 0.45
CA GLN A 204 -2.45 -16.33 1.91
C GLN A 204 -2.72 -14.88 2.35
N PRO A 205 -3.87 -14.59 2.99
CA PRO A 205 -4.22 -13.23 3.37
C PRO A 205 -3.21 -12.64 4.36
N TRP A 206 -2.85 -11.37 4.18
CA TRP A 206 -1.86 -10.65 5.00
C TRP A 206 -0.41 -11.14 4.89
N ILE A 207 -0.16 -12.12 4.02
CA ILE A 207 1.17 -12.65 3.67
C ILE A 207 1.45 -12.37 2.20
N ASP A 208 0.54 -12.79 1.31
CA ASP A 208 0.62 -12.58 -0.14
C ASP A 208 -0.01 -11.25 -0.55
N GLU A 209 0.74 -10.19 -0.30
CA GLU A 209 0.34 -8.81 -0.58
C GLU A 209 0.99 -8.25 -1.86
N PRO A 210 0.43 -7.17 -2.42
CA PRO A 210 1.04 -6.46 -3.54
C PRO A 210 2.46 -6.00 -3.21
N ARG A 211 3.32 -5.98 -4.23
CA ARG A 211 4.75 -5.66 -4.09
C ARG A 211 5.11 -4.44 -4.91
N CYS A 212 6.08 -3.67 -4.45
CA CYS A 212 6.61 -2.50 -5.16
C CYS A 212 7.12 -2.90 -6.54
N GLU A 213 7.85 -4.02 -6.62
CA GLU A 213 8.39 -4.58 -7.86
C GLU A 213 7.33 -5.01 -8.89
N SER A 214 6.06 -5.12 -8.47
CA SER A 214 4.98 -5.47 -9.38
C SER A 214 4.54 -4.31 -10.28
N CYS A 215 4.85 -3.07 -9.89
CA CYS A 215 4.62 -1.87 -10.69
C CYS A 215 5.92 -1.13 -11.02
N TYR A 216 6.83 -1.00 -10.06
CA TYR A 216 8.17 -0.43 -10.22
C TYR A 216 9.15 -1.54 -10.59
N ALA A 217 9.00 -2.05 -11.81
CA ALA A 217 9.48 -3.36 -12.15
C ALA A 217 10.91 -3.38 -12.72
N GLY A 218 11.76 -2.47 -12.25
CA GLY A 218 13.14 -2.32 -12.69
C GLY A 218 13.54 -0.86 -12.89
N ASP A 219 14.59 -0.66 -13.67
CA ASP A 219 15.11 0.68 -13.98
C ASP A 219 14.82 1.07 -15.44
N SER A 220 15.36 2.17 -15.94
CA SER A 220 15.06 2.64 -17.29
C SER A 220 15.50 1.69 -18.41
N ASN A 221 16.43 0.79 -18.16
CA ASN A 221 17.05 -0.04 -19.20
C ASN A 221 16.70 -1.52 -19.06
N ASP A 222 16.35 -1.94 -17.85
CA ASP A 222 15.99 -3.31 -17.52
C ASP A 222 14.77 -3.26 -16.60
N HIS A 223 13.58 -3.43 -17.20
CA HIS A 223 12.31 -3.45 -16.50
C HIS A 223 11.31 -4.44 -17.13
N LEU A 224 10.36 -4.91 -16.32
CA LEU A 224 9.25 -5.73 -16.81
C LEU A 224 8.23 -4.85 -17.55
N GLY A 225 7.80 -5.32 -18.73
CA GLY A 225 6.78 -4.65 -19.54
C GLY A 225 7.30 -3.45 -20.34
N ASP A 226 6.41 -2.79 -21.10
CA ASP A 226 6.79 -1.75 -22.06
C ASP A 226 7.04 -0.37 -21.44
N THR A 227 6.79 -0.22 -20.13
CA THR A 227 6.95 1.06 -19.42
C THR A 227 7.64 0.85 -18.07
N ILE A 228 8.35 1.87 -17.60
CA ILE A 228 9.12 1.84 -16.34
C ILE A 228 8.19 1.68 -15.11
N ARG A 229 6.91 2.08 -15.23
CA ARG A 229 5.92 1.99 -14.15
C ARG A 229 4.59 1.49 -14.68
N LEU A 230 4.16 0.34 -14.18
CA LEU A 230 2.83 -0.22 -14.49
C LEU A 230 1.77 0.34 -13.55
N SER A 231 0.51 0.39 -14.00
CA SER A 231 -0.65 0.82 -13.21
C SER A 231 -1.40 -0.32 -12.52
N GLN A 232 -0.97 -1.57 -12.72
CA GLN A 232 -1.57 -2.76 -12.13
C GLN A 232 -0.45 -3.68 -11.67
N THR A 233 -0.65 -4.40 -10.56
CA THR A 233 0.38 -5.29 -10.01
C THR A 233 0.32 -6.69 -10.60
N TRP A 234 -0.73 -7.08 -11.31
CA TRP A 234 -0.99 -8.44 -11.78
C TRP A 234 -1.41 -8.48 -13.26
N GLU A 235 -1.28 -9.62 -13.93
CA GLU A 235 -1.60 -9.77 -15.37
C GLU A 235 -3.09 -9.79 -15.65
N SER A 236 -3.57 -8.98 -16.60
CA SER A 236 -4.99 -8.94 -16.95
C SER A 236 -5.51 -10.33 -17.34
N GLY A 237 -6.62 -10.74 -16.71
CA GLY A 237 -7.20 -12.07 -16.88
C GLY A 237 -6.71 -13.11 -15.86
N ASP A 238 -5.77 -12.78 -14.98
CA ASP A 238 -5.45 -13.62 -13.82
C ASP A 238 -6.48 -13.37 -12.68
N PRO A 239 -7.38 -14.33 -12.40
CA PRO A 239 -8.44 -14.13 -11.42
C PRO A 239 -7.92 -14.12 -9.97
N SER A 240 -6.69 -14.57 -9.72
CA SER A 240 -6.06 -14.53 -8.40
C SER A 240 -5.40 -13.17 -8.11
N ALA A 241 -5.31 -12.30 -9.11
CA ALA A 241 -4.58 -11.05 -9.08
C ALA A 241 -3.15 -11.21 -8.53
N THR A 242 -2.43 -12.18 -9.09
CA THR A 242 -1.09 -12.58 -8.64
C THR A 242 -0.11 -11.44 -8.87
N PRO A 243 0.55 -10.92 -7.81
CA PRO A 243 1.49 -9.83 -8.01
C PRO A 243 2.64 -10.28 -8.93
N ARG A 244 2.99 -9.44 -9.89
CA ARG A 244 4.11 -9.59 -10.81
C ARG A 244 5.43 -9.65 -10.05
N ARG A 245 6.46 -10.17 -10.71
CA ARG A 245 7.84 -10.15 -10.23
C ARG A 245 8.73 -9.56 -11.30
N ALA A 246 9.46 -8.53 -10.93
CA ALA A 246 10.56 -8.03 -11.73
C ALA A 246 11.81 -8.88 -11.51
N ASP A 247 12.61 -9.13 -12.53
CA ASP A 247 13.96 -9.68 -12.33
C ASP A 247 14.90 -8.62 -11.75
N ASN A 248 14.78 -7.38 -12.24
CA ASN A 248 15.49 -6.24 -11.66
C ASN A 248 14.88 -5.83 -10.31
N LYS A 249 15.64 -6.04 -9.25
CA LYS A 249 15.21 -5.82 -7.85
C LYS A 249 15.44 -4.40 -7.31
N ARG A 250 15.75 -3.41 -8.16
CA ARG A 250 16.09 -2.05 -7.72
C ARG A 250 15.06 -1.43 -6.77
N PHE A 251 13.77 -1.66 -7.03
CA PHE A 251 12.65 -1.14 -6.24
C PHE A 251 11.88 -2.23 -5.49
N ALA A 252 12.46 -3.43 -5.39
CA ALA A 252 11.84 -4.55 -4.70
C ALA A 252 11.99 -4.43 -3.19
N GLU A 253 11.00 -4.95 -2.47
CA GLU A 253 11.13 -5.32 -1.07
C GLU A 253 12.25 -6.33 -0.85
N ASN A 254 12.65 -6.52 0.42
CA ASN A 254 13.59 -7.59 0.73
C ASN A 254 12.95 -8.96 0.42
N PRO A 255 13.76 -9.97 0.05
CA PRO A 255 13.24 -11.31 -0.26
C PRO A 255 12.34 -11.86 0.85
N ALA A 256 11.17 -12.36 0.46
CA ALA A 256 10.15 -12.92 1.36
C ALA A 256 9.70 -11.98 2.50
N LYS A 257 9.75 -10.66 2.29
CA LYS A 257 9.26 -9.67 3.25
C LYS A 257 8.25 -8.73 2.61
N LEU A 258 7.27 -8.35 3.42
CA LEU A 258 6.37 -7.25 3.10
C LEU A 258 7.10 -5.91 3.17
N TYR A 259 6.55 -4.92 2.49
CA TYR A 259 7.02 -3.53 2.53
C TYR A 259 7.23 -3.01 3.96
N ARG A 260 6.24 -3.20 4.85
CA ARG A 260 6.31 -2.81 6.27
C ARG A 260 7.42 -3.49 7.07
N ASN A 261 7.93 -4.62 6.57
CA ASN A 261 8.97 -5.42 7.22
C ASN A 261 10.33 -5.31 6.49
N SER A 262 10.40 -4.52 5.42
CA SER A 262 11.59 -4.38 4.58
C SER A 262 12.43 -3.19 5.02
N LEU A 263 13.74 -3.37 4.91
CA LEU A 263 14.75 -2.36 5.20
C LEU A 263 15.49 -2.02 3.92
N GLY A 264 15.88 -0.75 3.78
CA GLY A 264 16.63 -0.22 2.65
C GLY A 264 17.95 0.40 3.07
N HIS A 265 18.20 1.61 2.55
CA HIS A 265 19.42 2.37 2.77
C HIS A 265 19.72 2.56 4.26
N GLY A 266 20.91 2.15 4.69
CA GLY A 266 21.36 2.27 6.09
C GLY A 266 20.54 1.45 7.10
N GLY A 267 19.73 0.48 6.65
CA GLY A 267 18.83 -0.28 7.52
C GLY A 267 17.56 0.46 7.92
N VAL A 268 17.25 1.60 7.28
CA VAL A 268 16.00 2.33 7.49
C VAL A 268 14.84 1.54 6.89
N ALA A 269 13.74 1.43 7.64
CA ALA A 269 12.52 0.78 7.14
C ALA A 269 11.96 1.56 5.94
N CYS A 270 11.40 0.85 4.95
CA CYS A 270 10.86 1.50 3.76
C CYS A 270 9.83 2.60 4.09
N GLU A 271 9.01 2.38 5.13
CA GLU A 271 8.04 3.36 5.65
C GLU A 271 8.67 4.65 6.15
N GLY A 272 9.92 4.60 6.64
CA GLY A 272 10.66 5.78 7.09
C GLY A 272 11.03 6.73 5.96
N CYS A 273 11.19 6.23 4.74
CA CYS A 273 11.49 7.06 3.55
C CYS A 273 10.24 7.37 2.73
N HIS A 274 9.29 6.44 2.65
CA HIS A 274 8.17 6.52 1.71
C HIS A 274 6.82 6.81 2.38
N GLY A 275 6.68 6.70 3.71
CA GLY A 275 5.39 6.77 4.41
C GLY A 275 4.71 5.39 4.56
N SER A 276 3.61 5.30 5.28
CA SER A 276 2.96 4.01 5.57
C SER A 276 2.28 3.39 4.34
N THR A 277 2.01 2.08 4.38
CA THR A 277 1.16 1.42 3.38
C THR A 277 -0.15 2.17 3.13
N HIS A 278 -0.59 2.22 1.86
CA HIS A 278 -1.75 2.99 1.36
C HIS A 278 -1.68 4.53 1.51
N ALA A 279 -0.70 5.06 2.24
CA ALA A 279 -0.46 6.49 2.42
C ALA A 279 1.00 6.89 2.10
N ILE A 280 1.63 6.17 1.17
CA ILE A 280 2.96 6.52 0.64
C ILE A 280 2.95 7.96 0.12
N TRP A 281 3.98 8.73 0.42
CA TRP A 281 4.06 10.14 0.10
C TRP A 281 4.33 10.43 -1.39
N PRO A 282 3.85 11.56 -1.91
CA PRO A 282 3.00 12.53 -1.22
C PRO A 282 1.52 12.12 -1.23
N ASN A 283 0.78 12.58 -0.22
CA ASN A 283 -0.66 12.73 -0.37
C ASN A 283 -0.93 13.88 -1.34
N ALA A 284 -1.84 13.67 -2.30
CA ALA A 284 -2.14 14.64 -3.35
C ALA A 284 -2.76 15.95 -2.82
N VAL A 285 -3.36 15.93 -1.62
CA VAL A 285 -3.85 17.11 -0.93
C VAL A 285 -2.68 17.76 -0.17
N PRO A 286 -2.18 18.95 -0.58
CA PRO A 286 -0.94 19.50 -0.03
C PRO A 286 -0.96 19.69 1.49
N GLY A 287 -2.09 20.13 2.04
CA GLY A 287 -2.29 20.36 3.48
C GLY A 287 -2.64 19.11 4.29
N SER A 288 -2.58 17.91 3.71
CA SER A 288 -2.86 16.67 4.44
C SER A 288 -1.80 16.41 5.51
N ASN A 289 -2.25 15.89 6.67
CA ASN A 289 -1.36 15.49 7.75
C ASN A 289 -0.34 14.42 7.31
N ASP A 290 -0.66 13.59 6.31
CA ASP A 290 0.28 12.59 5.81
C ASP A 290 1.57 13.26 5.26
N ASN A 291 1.49 14.48 4.74
CA ASN A 291 2.66 15.18 4.18
C ASN A 291 3.55 15.85 5.24
N VAL A 292 3.09 16.00 6.49
CA VAL A 292 3.78 16.78 7.53
C VAL A 292 5.17 16.23 7.82
N ALA A 293 5.31 14.91 7.97
CA ALA A 293 6.60 14.29 8.26
C ALA A 293 7.63 14.57 7.15
N ALA A 294 7.25 14.38 5.88
CA ALA A 294 8.12 14.67 4.74
C ALA A 294 8.51 16.15 4.70
N VAL A 295 7.55 17.06 4.90
CA VAL A 295 7.82 18.51 4.90
C VAL A 295 8.77 18.89 6.03
N GLN A 296 8.61 18.33 7.23
CA GLN A 296 9.51 18.58 8.36
C GLN A 296 10.94 18.11 8.10
N LEU A 297 11.11 16.98 7.40
CA LEU A 297 12.42 16.38 7.15
C LEU A 297 13.19 17.03 6.00
N GLN A 298 12.52 17.31 4.88
CA GLN A 298 13.19 17.75 3.64
C GLN A 298 12.66 19.08 3.07
N GLY A 299 11.73 19.73 3.75
CA GLY A 299 11.16 21.03 3.32
C GLY A 299 10.09 20.92 2.22
N HIS A 300 9.77 19.72 1.75
CA HIS A 300 8.70 19.48 0.77
C HIS A 300 8.04 18.12 0.94
N ALA A 301 6.80 18.00 0.44
CA ALA A 301 6.07 16.74 0.42
C ALA A 301 6.66 15.77 -0.62
N GLY A 302 6.62 14.48 -0.30
CA GLY A 302 7.08 13.37 -1.15
C GLY A 302 7.92 12.37 -0.39
N THR A 303 8.29 11.27 -1.05
CA THR A 303 9.33 10.36 -0.58
C THR A 303 10.59 11.15 -0.20
N ILE A 304 11.27 10.75 0.88
CA ILE A 304 12.52 11.37 1.31
C ILE A 304 13.60 11.14 0.26
N SER A 305 14.07 12.22 -0.36
CA SER A 305 15.14 12.22 -1.37
C SER A 305 16.30 13.13 -1.00
N GLU A 306 16.09 14.11 -0.11
CA GLU A 306 17.15 15.01 0.34
C GLU A 306 18.06 14.30 1.35
N CYS A 307 19.28 13.96 0.94
CA CYS A 307 20.23 13.21 1.79
C CYS A 307 20.56 13.93 3.10
N SER A 308 20.47 15.26 3.11
CA SER A 308 20.67 16.11 4.29
C SER A 308 19.63 15.88 5.39
N SER A 309 18.50 15.23 5.09
CA SER A 309 17.50 14.83 6.10
C SER A 309 18.09 13.88 7.15
N CYS A 310 19.14 13.12 6.78
CA CYS A 310 19.79 12.13 7.64
C CYS A 310 21.30 12.38 7.79
N HIS A 311 21.97 12.88 6.74
CA HIS A 311 23.41 13.05 6.72
C HIS A 311 23.81 14.50 6.97
N THR A 312 24.51 14.75 8.08
CA THR A 312 25.13 16.06 8.36
C THR A 312 26.36 16.31 7.50
N THR A 313 27.04 15.23 7.08
CA THR A 313 28.19 15.25 6.17
C THR A 313 28.08 14.05 5.22
N LEU A 314 28.20 14.28 3.92
CA LEU A 314 28.12 13.23 2.90
C LEU A 314 29.05 13.55 1.73
N GLY A 315 29.93 12.60 1.39
CA GLY A 315 30.75 12.69 0.17
C GLY A 315 29.91 12.41 -1.09
N LEU A 316 30.47 12.68 -2.27
CA LEU A 316 29.83 12.29 -3.53
C LEU A 316 29.76 10.76 -3.64
N THR A 317 28.62 10.23 -4.02
CA THR A 317 28.36 8.78 -4.02
C THR A 317 27.29 8.39 -5.03
N LEU A 318 27.23 7.09 -5.35
CA LEU A 318 26.13 6.41 -6.04
C LEU A 318 25.44 5.37 -5.13
N ASP A 319 25.83 5.28 -3.85
CA ASP A 319 25.38 4.26 -2.90
C ASP A 319 24.13 4.70 -2.10
N GLY A 320 23.41 5.70 -2.61
CA GLY A 320 22.13 6.11 -2.06
C GLY A 320 21.03 5.06 -2.24
N PRO A 321 19.84 5.30 -1.67
CA PRO A 321 18.69 4.43 -1.86
C PRO A 321 18.44 4.20 -3.36
N HIS A 322 18.19 2.96 -3.76
CA HIS A 322 17.93 2.58 -5.16
C HIS A 322 19.05 2.95 -6.16
N GLY A 323 20.29 3.17 -5.69
CA GLY A 323 21.42 3.62 -6.50
C GLY A 323 21.39 5.12 -6.82
N MET A 324 20.69 5.90 -6.01
CA MET A 324 20.64 7.35 -6.14
C MET A 324 21.98 7.99 -5.76
N HIS A 325 22.29 9.08 -6.46
CA HIS A 325 23.37 9.98 -6.09
C HIS A 325 22.88 11.09 -5.15
N ASN A 326 23.80 11.94 -4.71
CA ASN A 326 23.47 13.12 -3.91
C ASN A 326 22.45 14.00 -4.65
N VAL A 327 21.31 14.27 -4.02
CA VAL A 327 20.27 15.17 -4.55
C VAL A 327 20.51 16.58 -3.99
N ASN A 328 20.24 17.60 -4.81
CA ASN A 328 20.33 19.01 -4.41
C ASN A 328 21.70 19.39 -3.80
N ASN A 329 22.77 18.81 -4.36
CA ASN A 329 24.13 18.99 -3.87
C ASN A 329 24.99 19.69 -4.94
N PRO A 330 25.45 20.93 -4.70
CA PRO A 330 26.27 21.66 -5.68
C PRO A 330 27.54 20.93 -6.10
N ALA A 331 28.20 20.23 -5.17
CA ALA A 331 29.40 19.47 -5.48
C ALA A 331 29.11 18.27 -6.39
N TRP A 332 27.90 17.69 -6.31
CA TRP A 332 27.48 16.68 -7.28
C TRP A 332 27.29 17.29 -8.66
N THR A 333 26.60 18.43 -8.74
CA THR A 333 26.34 19.10 -10.01
C THR A 333 27.64 19.41 -10.77
N GLU A 334 28.67 19.86 -10.07
CA GLU A 334 29.98 20.21 -10.67
C GLU A 334 30.95 18.99 -10.82
N GLY A 335 30.73 17.90 -10.06
CA GLY A 335 31.74 16.83 -9.89
C GLY A 335 31.36 15.44 -10.41
N HIS A 336 30.12 15.26 -10.89
CA HIS A 336 29.59 13.94 -11.25
C HIS A 336 30.19 13.32 -12.52
N GLU A 337 30.90 14.08 -13.36
CA GLU A 337 31.51 13.61 -14.60
C GLU A 337 32.41 12.39 -14.39
N SER A 338 33.19 12.39 -13.31
CA SER A 338 34.10 11.30 -12.98
C SER A 338 33.36 9.97 -12.68
N PHE A 339 32.16 10.05 -12.11
CA PHE A 339 31.30 8.88 -11.86
C PHE A 339 30.73 8.35 -13.18
N TYR A 340 30.29 9.24 -14.07
CA TYR A 340 29.84 8.85 -15.39
C TYR A 340 30.95 8.17 -16.19
N ALA A 341 32.17 8.76 -16.22
CA ALA A 341 33.31 8.20 -16.95
C ALA A 341 33.69 6.79 -16.47
N GLN A 342 33.54 6.52 -15.17
CA GLN A 342 33.82 5.20 -14.58
C GLN A 342 32.72 4.18 -14.88
N ASN A 343 31.45 4.57 -14.75
CA ASN A 343 30.32 3.67 -14.97
C ASN A 343 29.11 4.40 -15.59
N PRO A 344 29.08 4.57 -16.92
CA PRO A 344 27.96 5.21 -17.61
C PRO A 344 26.63 4.49 -17.36
N GLY A 345 26.67 3.17 -17.16
CA GLY A 345 25.48 2.34 -16.93
C GLY A 345 24.71 2.74 -15.67
N SER A 346 25.42 3.20 -14.63
CA SER A 346 24.79 3.67 -13.38
C SER A 346 23.87 4.88 -13.61
N CYS A 347 24.32 5.86 -14.40
CA CYS A 347 23.52 7.02 -14.76
C CYS A 347 22.39 6.64 -15.71
N ARG A 348 22.68 5.83 -16.73
CA ARG A 348 21.67 5.38 -17.71
C ARG A 348 20.54 4.59 -17.06
N ALA A 349 20.78 3.89 -15.96
CA ALA A 349 19.74 3.17 -15.24
C ALA A 349 18.59 4.08 -14.81
N CYS A 350 18.86 5.34 -14.45
CA CYS A 350 17.83 6.28 -14.01
C CYS A 350 17.51 7.36 -15.06
N HIS A 351 18.52 7.81 -15.81
CA HIS A 351 18.40 8.89 -16.79
C HIS A 351 18.15 8.39 -18.23
N GLY A 352 18.04 7.08 -18.42
CA GLY A 352 17.80 6.42 -19.70
C GLY A 352 19.04 6.27 -20.57
N GLN A 353 18.96 5.38 -21.57
CA GLN A 353 20.09 5.08 -22.47
C GLN A 353 20.71 6.31 -23.12
N ASN A 354 19.87 7.29 -23.47
CA ASN A 354 20.28 8.52 -24.15
C ASN A 354 20.54 9.69 -23.19
N LEU A 355 20.42 9.46 -21.87
CA LEU A 355 20.60 10.47 -20.81
C LEU A 355 19.66 11.69 -20.98
N GLU A 356 18.45 11.44 -21.47
CA GLU A 356 17.41 12.45 -21.70
C GLU A 356 16.50 12.65 -20.48
N GLY A 357 16.77 11.89 -19.41
CA GLY A 357 15.90 11.83 -18.27
C GLY A 357 14.77 10.84 -18.48
N THR A 358 14.26 10.33 -17.36
CA THR A 358 13.06 9.52 -17.27
C THR A 358 12.28 9.85 -16.01
N ALA A 359 11.15 9.19 -15.80
CA ALA A 359 10.38 9.25 -14.56
C ALA A 359 11.19 8.94 -13.29
N LEU A 360 12.33 8.25 -13.38
CA LEU A 360 13.24 7.96 -12.26
C LEU A 360 14.20 9.11 -11.92
N SER A 361 14.39 10.06 -12.85
CA SER A 361 15.31 11.20 -12.72
C SER A 361 14.61 12.52 -12.40
N ARG A 362 13.33 12.48 -12.01
CA ARG A 362 12.53 13.68 -11.74
C ARG A 362 12.98 14.37 -10.47
N ILE A 363 13.11 15.70 -10.51
CA ILE A 363 13.36 16.47 -9.30
C ILE A 363 12.12 16.52 -8.40
N ALA A 364 12.32 16.34 -7.10
CA ALA A 364 11.24 16.18 -6.12
C ALA A 364 10.61 17.52 -5.67
N ALA A 365 11.30 18.64 -5.89
CA ALA A 365 10.84 20.00 -5.64
C ALA A 365 11.57 20.97 -6.58
N ASP A 366 11.15 22.23 -6.59
CA ASP A 366 11.78 23.28 -7.40
C ASP A 366 13.25 23.44 -6.98
N ARG A 367 14.13 23.64 -7.95
CA ARG A 367 15.59 23.71 -7.73
C ARG A 367 16.22 24.81 -8.58
N ASP A 368 17.11 25.55 -7.94
CA ASP A 368 18.08 26.39 -8.63
C ASP A 368 19.42 25.66 -8.63
N LEU A 369 19.84 25.21 -9.81
CA LEU A 369 21.09 24.47 -9.97
C LEU A 369 22.12 25.36 -10.66
N LYS A 370 23.38 25.21 -10.25
CA LYS A 370 24.50 25.72 -11.04
C LYS A 370 24.69 24.80 -12.25
N THR A 371 25.18 25.33 -13.36
CA THR A 371 25.57 24.50 -14.50
C THR A 371 26.95 24.91 -14.95
N ASP A 372 27.68 23.97 -15.54
CA ASP A 372 29.05 24.19 -15.99
C ASP A 372 29.09 25.05 -17.25
N ASP A 373 28.12 24.88 -18.15
CA ASP A 373 28.12 25.51 -19.49
C ASP A 373 27.11 26.66 -19.67
N ASN A 374 26.01 26.68 -18.90
CA ASN A 374 24.82 27.50 -19.22
C ASN A 374 24.43 28.53 -18.14
N GLY A 375 25.23 28.69 -17.08
CA GLY A 375 24.88 29.51 -15.92
C GLY A 375 23.79 28.88 -15.04
N PRO A 376 23.32 29.54 -13.97
CA PRO A 376 22.32 28.97 -13.09
C PRO A 376 20.99 28.73 -13.83
N ILE A 377 20.41 27.56 -13.62
CA ILE A 377 19.13 27.14 -14.18
C ILE A 377 18.10 26.92 -13.07
N HIS A 378 16.88 27.40 -13.30
CA HIS A 378 15.73 27.09 -12.46
C HIS A 378 14.96 25.93 -13.07
N LEU A 379 14.73 24.89 -12.29
CA LEU A 379 13.96 23.71 -12.68
C LEU A 379 12.78 23.54 -11.73
N VAL A 380 11.61 23.29 -12.30
CA VAL A 380 10.38 23.09 -11.53
C VAL A 380 10.21 21.62 -11.14
N LYS A 381 9.56 21.37 -10.01
CA LYS A 381 9.23 20.04 -9.53
C LYS A 381 8.67 19.16 -10.66
N GLY A 382 9.19 17.94 -10.76
CA GLY A 382 8.77 16.94 -11.73
C GLY A 382 9.52 17.02 -13.06
N THR A 383 10.37 18.01 -13.30
CA THR A 383 11.27 18.01 -14.47
C THR A 383 12.20 16.79 -14.42
N GLU A 384 12.22 16.02 -15.51
CA GLU A 384 13.15 14.91 -15.73
C GLU A 384 14.53 15.48 -16.08
N ILE A 385 15.56 15.06 -15.34
CA ILE A 385 16.90 15.61 -15.54
C ILE A 385 17.60 14.92 -16.72
N SER A 386 17.84 15.69 -17.77
CA SER A 386 18.76 15.34 -18.87
C SER A 386 20.11 16.03 -18.69
N CYS A 387 21.18 15.41 -19.18
CA CYS A 387 22.48 16.08 -19.35
C CYS A 387 22.36 17.40 -20.12
N THR A 388 21.50 17.46 -21.15
CA THR A 388 21.38 18.64 -22.05
C THR A 388 20.78 19.87 -21.38
N LEU A 389 20.20 19.74 -20.19
CA LEU A 389 19.73 20.88 -19.41
C LEU A 389 20.90 21.72 -18.89
N CYS A 390 22.05 21.08 -18.64
CA CYS A 390 23.19 21.72 -17.99
C CYS A 390 24.40 21.84 -18.91
N HIS A 391 24.67 20.82 -19.74
CA HIS A 391 25.86 20.74 -20.60
C HIS A 391 25.62 19.84 -21.83
N LYS A 392 26.56 19.79 -22.77
CA LYS A 392 26.46 18.86 -23.91
C LYS A 392 26.59 17.40 -23.46
N LYS A 393 25.93 16.47 -24.16
CA LYS A 393 26.06 15.04 -23.88
C LYS A 393 27.51 14.56 -24.11
N PRO A 394 28.02 13.61 -23.31
CA PRO A 394 29.34 12.99 -23.49
C PRO A 394 29.54 12.29 -24.83
#